data_AF-A0A4S0KSB0-F1
#
_entry.id   AF-A0A4S0KSB0-F1
#
_cell.length_a   1.000
_cell.length_b   1.000
_cell.length_c   1.000
_cell.angle_alpha   90.00
_cell.angle_beta   90.00
_cell.angle_gamma   90.00
#
_symmetry.space_group_name_H-M   'P 1'
#
loop_
_entity.id
_entity.type
_entity.pdbx_description
1 polymer ?
#
loop_
_entity_poly.entity_id
_entity_poly.type
_entity_poly.pdbx_seq_one_letter_code
_entity_poly.pdbx_strand_id
1 'polypeptide(L)'
;MAAAALGAASYASAQVVAPTNRNALIQQNELQTLRNQLQRQQFQQQQQLYREQDRQIVPKPRPEVPVVKQNCQSQVIGTTISRVCR
;
A
#
# COMPACT_ATOMS: atom_id res chain seq x y z
N MET A 1 20.03 12.14 27.60
CA MET A 1 20.08 10.79 26.97
C MET A 1 18.75 10.09 27.22
N ALA A 2 18.11 9.67 26.13
CA ALA A 2 17.02 8.70 25.93
C ALA A 2 15.88 8.58 26.97
N ALA A 3 14.68 9.03 26.57
CA ALA A 3 13.41 8.54 27.10
C ALA A 3 13.09 7.17 26.48
N ALA A 4 12.95 6.14 27.32
CA ALA A 4 12.57 4.80 26.87
C ALA A 4 11.05 4.67 26.82
N ALA A 5 10.50 4.51 25.61
CA ALA A 5 9.10 4.21 25.38
C ALA A 5 8.78 2.80 25.92
N LEU A 6 7.82 2.70 26.84
CA LEU A 6 7.24 1.44 27.29
C LEU A 6 6.30 0.92 26.19
N GLY A 7 6.83 0.11 25.28
CA GLY A 7 6.04 -0.68 24.35
C GLY A 7 5.35 -1.81 25.12
N ALA A 8 4.03 -1.72 25.29
CA ALA A 8 3.22 -2.82 25.79
C ALA A 8 3.23 -3.95 24.75
N ALA A 9 4.07 -4.97 24.97
CA ALA A 9 4.05 -6.18 24.18
C ALA A 9 2.72 -6.91 24.43
N SER A 10 1.89 -7.04 23.39
CA SER A 10 0.66 -7.84 23.45
C SER A 10 1.04 -9.31 23.52
N TYR A 11 0.99 -9.90 24.72
CA TYR A 11 1.22 -11.33 24.91
C TYR A 11 0.07 -12.12 24.25
N ALA A 12 0.39 -13.00 23.31
CA ALA A 12 -0.59 -13.92 22.73
C ALA A 12 -0.94 -14.98 23.78
N SER A 13 -2.18 -14.98 24.28
CA SER A 13 -2.70 -16.00 25.18
C SER A 13 -3.10 -17.25 24.41
N ALA A 14 -2.48 -18.39 24.74
CA ALA A 14 -2.87 -19.68 24.20
C ALA A 14 -4.13 -20.20 24.92
N GLN A 15 -5.22 -20.37 24.19
CA GLN A 15 -6.46 -20.90 24.75
C GLN A 15 -6.34 -22.43 24.91
N VAL A 16 -6.38 -22.93 26.14
CA VAL A 16 -6.35 -24.37 26.43
C VAL A 16 -7.74 -24.95 26.18
N VAL A 17 -7.90 -25.66 25.07
CA VAL A 17 -9.16 -26.29 24.65
C VAL A 17 -9.34 -27.62 25.39
N ALA A 18 -10.43 -27.75 26.16
CA ALA A 18 -10.78 -28.99 26.85
C ALA A 18 -10.99 -30.15 25.85
N PRO A 19 -10.48 -31.36 26.12
CA PRO A 19 -10.41 -32.46 25.16
C PRO A 19 -11.77 -32.94 24.64
N THR A 20 -12.86 -32.79 25.41
CA THR A 20 -14.23 -33.13 25.01
C THR A 20 -14.84 -32.20 23.96
N ASN A 21 -14.35 -30.96 23.83
CA ASN A 21 -14.84 -29.97 22.87
C ASN A 21 -13.93 -29.85 21.63
N ARG A 22 -12.83 -30.61 21.58
CA ARG A 22 -11.76 -30.43 20.59
C ARG A 22 -12.23 -30.67 19.16
N ASN A 23 -13.04 -31.70 18.93
CA ASN A 23 -13.57 -32.02 17.59
C ASN A 23 -14.55 -30.94 17.09
N ALA A 24 -15.43 -30.43 17.96
CA ALA A 24 -16.34 -29.34 17.61
C ALA A 24 -15.58 -28.03 17.36
N LEU A 25 -14.52 -27.77 18.11
CA LEU A 25 -13.67 -26.59 17.89
C LEU A 25 -12.86 -26.68 16.60
N ILE A 26 -12.31 -27.86 16.27
CA ILE A 26 -11.60 -28.11 15.01
C ILE A 26 -12.55 -27.86 13.83
N GLN A 27 -13.75 -28.42 13.87
CA GLN A 27 -14.73 -28.27 12.79
C GLN A 27 -15.16 -26.80 12.60
N GLN A 28 -15.32 -26.04 13.69
CA GLN A 28 -15.58 -24.60 13.60
C GLN A 28 -14.38 -23.83 13.03
N ASN A 29 -13.16 -24.18 13.41
CA ASN A 29 -11.95 -23.55 12.91
C ASN A 29 -11.73 -23.82 11.41
N GLU A 30 -12.00 -25.04 10.96
CA GLU A 30 -11.97 -25.44 9.55
C GLU A 30 -12.99 -24.63 8.74
N LEU A 31 -14.22 -24.52 9.23
CA LEU A 31 -15.27 -23.73 8.58
C LEU A 31 -14.88 -22.25 8.48
N GLN A 32 -14.33 -21.68 9.55
CA GLN A 32 -13.86 -20.30 9.57
C GLN A 32 -12.68 -20.09 8.61
N THR A 33 -11.75 -21.05 8.56
CA THR A 33 -10.60 -21.03 7.64
C THR A 33 -11.05 -21.05 6.19
N LEU A 34 -12.00 -21.92 5.83
CA LEU A 34 -12.56 -21.98 4.48
C LEU A 34 -13.26 -20.67 4.09
N ARG A 35 -14.04 -20.08 5.00
CA ARG A 35 -14.68 -18.77 4.77
C ARG A 35 -13.65 -17.67 4.53
N ASN A 36 -12.60 -17.63 5.35
CA ASN A 36 -11.52 -16.67 5.20
C ASN A 36 -10.75 -16.85 3.88
N GLN A 37 -10.51 -18.09 3.46
CA GLN A 37 -9.87 -18.39 2.19
C GLN A 37 -10.71 -17.90 1.01
N LEU A 38 -12.01 -18.20 1.00
CA LEU A 38 -12.93 -17.73 -0.04
C LEU A 38 -12.99 -16.21 -0.10
N GLN A 39 -13.12 -15.54 1.04
CA GLN A 39 -13.15 -14.08 1.10
C GLN A 39 -11.86 -13.46 0.54
N ARG A 40 -10.69 -14.02 0.87
CA ARG A 40 -9.40 -13.55 0.34
C ARG A 40 -9.31 -13.76 -1.16
N GLN A 41 -9.76 -14.90 -1.68
CA GLN A 41 -9.76 -15.17 -3.13
C GLN A 41 -10.64 -14.17 -3.89
N GLN A 42 -11.85 -13.91 -3.38
CA GLN A 42 -12.76 -12.92 -3.98
C GLN A 42 -12.15 -11.52 -3.98
N PHE A 43 -11.58 -11.09 -2.87
CA PHE A 43 -10.94 -9.78 -2.77
C PHE A 43 -9.73 -9.66 -3.71
N GLN A 44 -8.93 -10.72 -3.84
CA GLN A 44 -7.79 -10.73 -4.75
C GLN A 44 -8.22 -10.56 -6.21
N GLN A 45 -9.25 -11.27 -6.65
CA GLN A 45 -9.77 -11.13 -8.02
C GLN A 45 -10.33 -9.72 -8.27
N GLN A 46 -11.10 -9.18 -7.33
CA GLN A 46 -11.65 -7.83 -7.46
C GLN A 46 -10.53 -6.77 -7.58
N GLN A 47 -9.48 -6.89 -6.77
CA GLN A 47 -8.34 -5.97 -6.85
C GLN A 47 -7.57 -6.08 -8.15
N GLN A 48 -7.47 -7.28 -8.75
CA GLN A 48 -6.86 -7.45 -10.06
C GLN A 48 -7.65 -6.70 -11.14
N LEU A 49 -8.98 -6.87 -11.15
CA LEU A 49 -9.85 -6.18 -12.10
C LEU A 49 -9.75 -4.65 -11.99
N TYR A 50 -9.73 -4.09 -10.77
CA TYR A 50 -9.57 -2.65 -10.58
C TYR A 50 -8.20 -2.14 -11.06
N ARG A 51 -7.12 -2.90 -10.81
CA ARG A 51 -5.79 -2.53 -11.33
C ARG A 51 -5.73 -2.58 -12.85
N GLU A 52 -6.40 -3.53 -13.47
CA GLU A 52 -6.49 -3.63 -14.93
C GLU A 52 -7.28 -2.47 -15.53
N GLN A 53 -8.40 -2.11 -14.89
CA GLN A 53 -9.19 -0.95 -15.28
C GLN A 53 -8.40 0.37 -15.15
N ASP A 54 -7.68 0.56 -14.04
CA ASP A 54 -6.84 1.75 -13.83
C ASP A 54 -5.68 1.82 -14.84
N ARG A 55 -5.09 0.68 -15.21
CA ARG A 55 -4.04 0.64 -16.24
C ARG A 55 -4.53 1.01 -17.63
N GLN A 56 -5.80 0.76 -17.95
CA GLN A 56 -6.39 1.18 -19.22
C GLN A 56 -6.51 2.71 -19.32
N ILE A 57 -6.49 3.42 -18.19
CA ILE A 57 -6.39 4.87 -18.17
C ILE A 57 -4.99 5.23 -18.65
N VAL A 58 -4.89 5.60 -19.93
CA VAL A 58 -3.64 5.97 -20.60
C VAL A 58 -2.84 6.91 -19.69
N PRO A 59 -1.58 6.59 -19.36
CA PRO A 59 -0.73 7.49 -18.62
C PRO A 59 -0.73 8.85 -19.31
N LYS A 60 -1.17 9.89 -18.59
CA LYS A 60 -1.17 11.25 -19.14
C LYS A 60 0.25 11.56 -19.65
N PRO A 61 0.38 12.23 -20.81
CA PRO A 61 1.67 12.69 -21.28
C PRO A 61 2.36 13.42 -20.14
N ARG A 62 3.61 13.04 -19.84
CA ARG A 62 4.40 13.77 -18.86
C ARG A 62 4.45 15.24 -19.33
N PRO A 63 4.16 16.21 -18.45
CA PRO A 63 4.24 17.61 -18.84
C PRO A 63 5.67 17.88 -19.32
N GLU A 64 5.80 18.64 -20.41
CA GLU A 64 7.10 19.13 -20.86
C GLU A 64 7.65 20.07 -19.79
N VAL A 65 8.49 19.52 -18.92
CA VAL A 65 9.23 20.30 -17.93
C VAL A 65 10.45 20.90 -18.62
N PRO A 66 10.73 22.21 -18.42
CA PRO A 66 11.89 22.83 -19.02
C PRO A 66 13.18 22.18 -18.47
N VAL A 67 13.91 21.43 -19.31
CA VAL A 67 15.23 20.91 -18.96
C VAL A 67 16.23 22.07 -18.95
N VAL A 68 16.84 22.35 -17.80
CA VAL A 68 17.87 23.39 -17.68
C VAL A 68 19.19 22.84 -18.20
N LYS A 69 19.65 23.34 -19.36
CA LYS A 69 21.02 23.09 -19.82
C LYS A 69 21.98 23.91 -18.93
N GLN A 70 23.08 23.31 -18.47
CA GLN A 70 23.99 23.86 -17.45
C GLN A 70 24.63 25.21 -17.82
N ASN A 71 24.55 25.62 -19.08
CA ASN A 71 25.27 26.74 -19.68
C ASN A 71 24.40 27.96 -20.03
N CYS A 72 23.10 27.97 -19.68
CA CYS A 72 22.28 29.17 -19.80
C CYS A 72 21.89 29.71 -18.43
N GLN A 73 22.11 31.01 -18.19
CA GLN A 73 21.63 31.66 -16.97
C GLN A 73 20.12 31.90 -17.08
N SER A 74 19.36 31.34 -16.15
CA SER A 74 17.92 31.61 -16.01
C SER A 74 17.73 32.85 -15.14
N GLN A 75 17.10 33.89 -15.67
CA GLN A 75 16.69 35.06 -14.91
C GLN A 75 15.17 35.04 -14.70
N VAL A 76 14.74 35.27 -13.47
CA VAL A 76 13.32 35.42 -13.15
C VAL A 76 12.93 36.88 -13.40
N ILE A 77 12.05 37.13 -14.36
CA ILE A 77 11.50 38.46 -14.67
C ILE A 77 10.01 38.41 -14.32
N GLY A 78 9.64 38.93 -13.14
CA GLY A 78 8.26 38.85 -12.66
C GLY A 78 7.84 37.40 -12.36
N THR A 79 6.78 36.90 -13.02
CA THR A 79 6.31 35.50 -12.90
C THR A 79 6.88 34.57 -13.97
N THR A 80 7.67 35.09 -14.92
CA THR A 80 8.22 34.32 -16.04
C THR A 80 9.73 34.15 -15.90
N ILE A 81 10.21 32.95 -16.25
CA ILE A 81 11.64 32.63 -16.28
C ILE A 81 12.15 32.90 -17.69
N SER A 82 12.94 33.96 -17.87
CA SER A 82 13.62 34.29 -19.11
C SER A 82 14.99 33.64 -19.18
N ARG A 83 15.41 33.22 -20.37
CA ARG A 83 16.70 32.55 -20.62
C ARG A 83 17.56 33.44 -21.49
N VAL A 84 18.72 33.86 -20.98
CA VAL A 84 19.75 34.52 -21.79
C VAL A 84 20.85 33.51 -22.04
N CYS A 85 20.85 32.93 -23.23
CA CYS A 85 21.98 32.14 -23.73
C CYS A 85 22.79 33.06 -24.67
N ARG A 86 24.09 33.22 -24.42
CA ARG A 86 25.00 33.90 -25.36
C ARG A 86 25.56 32.90 -26.36
#